data_AF-A0A935T5M9-F1
#
_entry.id   AF-A0A935T5M9-F1
#
_cell.length_a   1.000
_cell.length_b   1.000
_cell.length_c   1.000
_cell.angle_alpha   90.00
_cell.angle_beta   90.00
_cell.angle_gamma   90.00
#
_symmetry.space_group_name_H-M   'P 1'
#
loop_
_entity.id
_entity.type
_entity.pdbx_description
1 polymer ?
#
loop_
_entity_poly.entity_id
_entity_poly.type
_entity_poly.pdbx_seq_one_letter_code
_entity_poly.pdbx_strand_id
1 'polypeptide(L)'
;MPHDPTSGAHSRGLEAGFTYLGLLILIAILLLATSTTLTLGSIAQRREAEQRLLEVGAAYRQAIASYLNSSPAGRRSYPASLAELLKDPRYPGVRRHLRQLYPDPITGKAEWGLVPAPGGGIMGIHSLSDARAIKIAEFEVENQLFEGKERYSEWVFVVQPVTPGKSAAFAGQSPGANATRPIPNITFPQIPGLFPPQNPAPVPAQAPAPTLFPTVPQQ
;
A
#
# COMPACT_ATOMS: atom_id res chain seq x y z
N MET A 1 -10.30 -102.66 19.97
CA MET A 1 -9.96 -101.24 19.81
C MET A 1 -8.50 -101.06 20.17
N PRO A 2 -7.70 -100.49 19.25
CA PRO A 2 -7.26 -99.11 19.43
C PRO A 2 -7.49 -98.25 18.18
N HIS A 3 -7.34 -96.95 18.40
CA HIS A 3 -7.86 -95.80 17.68
C HIS A 3 -6.88 -95.28 16.62
N ASP A 4 -7.44 -94.87 15.49
CA ASP A 4 -6.77 -94.11 14.44
C ASP A 4 -6.56 -92.65 14.91
N PRO A 5 -5.36 -92.05 14.82
CA PRO A 5 -5.20 -90.62 15.02
C PRO A 5 -5.52 -89.89 13.70
N THR A 6 -6.73 -89.32 13.59
CA THR A 6 -7.04 -88.37 12.53
C THR A 6 -6.18 -87.12 12.70
N SER A 7 -5.22 -86.97 11.79
CA SER A 7 -4.36 -85.79 11.67
C SER A 7 -5.21 -84.58 11.24
N GLY A 8 -5.54 -83.72 12.20
CA GLY A 8 -6.19 -82.43 11.96
C GLY A 8 -5.25 -81.46 11.25
N ALA A 9 -5.30 -81.43 9.93
CA ALA A 9 -4.66 -80.40 9.13
C ALA A 9 -5.35 -79.04 9.40
N HIS A 10 -4.68 -78.18 10.16
CA HIS A 10 -5.08 -76.79 10.32
C HIS A 10 -4.65 -75.99 9.08
N SER A 11 -5.56 -75.81 8.15
CA SER A 11 -5.43 -74.91 7.02
C SER A 11 -5.29 -73.47 7.52
N ARG A 12 -4.07 -72.96 7.65
CA ARG A 12 -3.81 -71.54 7.87
C ARG A 12 -4.15 -70.79 6.59
N GLY A 13 -5.25 -70.04 6.64
CA GLY A 13 -5.80 -69.29 5.51
C GLY A 13 -4.77 -68.35 4.88
N LEU A 14 -4.62 -68.48 3.56
CA LEU A 14 -3.83 -67.64 2.66
C LEU A 14 -4.52 -66.29 2.37
N GLU A 15 -5.25 -65.72 3.33
CA GLU A 15 -6.10 -64.53 3.10
C GLU A 15 -5.45 -63.19 3.44
N ALA A 16 -4.20 -63.18 3.92
CA ALA A 16 -3.54 -61.93 4.37
C ALA A 16 -2.86 -61.12 3.24
N GLY A 17 -2.56 -61.74 2.08
CA GLY A 17 -1.77 -61.09 1.02
C GLY A 17 -2.56 -60.08 0.18
N PHE A 18 -3.82 -60.36 -0.10
CA PHE A 18 -4.66 -59.51 -0.95
C PHE A 18 -5.09 -58.23 -0.22
N THR A 19 -5.38 -58.34 1.07
CA THR A 19 -5.74 -57.21 1.95
C THR A 19 -4.56 -56.25 2.12
N TYR A 20 -3.34 -56.77 2.22
CA TYR A 20 -2.13 -55.96 2.27
C TYR A 20 -1.86 -55.22 0.95
N LEU A 21 -2.05 -55.90 -0.18
CA LEU A 21 -1.92 -55.26 -1.50
C LEU A 21 -2.98 -54.18 -1.72
N GLY A 22 -4.23 -54.44 -1.31
CA GLY A 22 -5.30 -53.45 -1.33
C GLY A 22 -5.02 -52.24 -0.44
N LEU A 23 -4.44 -52.45 0.76
CA LEU A 23 -4.04 -51.37 1.66
C LEU A 23 -2.90 -50.52 1.07
N LEU A 24 -1.89 -51.15 0.46
CA LEU A 24 -0.80 -50.42 -0.20
C LEU A 24 -1.30 -49.58 -1.37
N ILE A 25 -2.23 -50.11 -2.18
CA ILE A 25 -2.86 -49.38 -3.27
C ILE A 25 -3.71 -48.22 -2.73
N LEU A 26 -4.49 -48.44 -1.67
CA LEU A 26 -5.27 -47.37 -1.01
C LEU A 26 -4.36 -46.24 -0.51
N ILE A 27 -3.27 -46.58 0.17
CA ILE A 27 -2.28 -45.60 0.65
C ILE A 27 -1.62 -44.87 -0.52
N ALA A 28 -1.26 -45.58 -1.60
CA ALA A 28 -0.69 -44.96 -2.80
C ALA A 28 -1.67 -43.97 -3.46
N ILE A 29 -2.96 -44.31 -3.53
CA ILE A 29 -4.01 -43.42 -4.04
C ILE A 29 -4.20 -42.22 -3.12
N LEU A 30 -4.21 -42.42 -1.80
CA LEU A 30 -4.32 -41.33 -0.82
C LEU A 30 -3.14 -40.36 -0.88
N LEU A 31 -1.91 -40.88 -1.04
CA LEU A 31 -0.70 -40.08 -1.22
C LEU A 31 -0.73 -39.31 -2.55
N LEU A 32 -1.16 -39.94 -3.64
CA LEU A 32 -1.29 -39.27 -4.93
C LEU A 32 -2.38 -38.17 -4.88
N ALA A 33 -3.50 -38.43 -4.19
CA ALA A 33 -4.60 -37.50 -4.03
C ALA A 33 -4.27 -36.26 -3.18
N THR A 34 -3.22 -36.31 -2.34
CA THR A 34 -2.81 -35.16 -1.50
C THR A 34 -1.87 -34.17 -2.20
N SER A 35 -1.55 -34.36 -3.49
CA SER A 35 -0.47 -33.63 -4.17
C SER A 35 -0.80 -32.20 -4.62
N THR A 36 -1.91 -31.61 -4.18
CA THR A 36 -2.29 -30.26 -4.60
C THR A 36 -2.73 -29.41 -3.43
N THR A 37 -2.00 -28.31 -3.21
CA THR A 37 -2.44 -26.96 -2.82
C THR A 37 -1.59 -26.37 -1.69
N LEU A 38 -0.45 -25.76 -2.01
CA LEU A 38 0.33 -24.95 -1.04
C LEU A 38 0.85 -23.61 -1.59
N THR A 39 0.49 -23.21 -2.82
CA THR A 39 1.07 -22.00 -3.44
C THR A 39 0.31 -20.71 -3.15
N LEU A 40 -0.92 -20.78 -2.62
CA LEU A 40 -1.74 -19.60 -2.30
C LEU A 40 -1.12 -18.69 -1.22
N GLY A 41 -0.28 -19.23 -0.34
CA GLY A 41 0.29 -18.47 0.78
C GLY A 41 1.28 -17.38 0.34
N SER A 42 2.03 -17.58 -0.74
CA SER A 42 3.09 -16.66 -1.17
C SER A 42 2.56 -15.30 -1.64
N ILE A 43 1.45 -15.30 -2.39
CA ILE A 43 0.81 -14.07 -2.88
C ILE A 43 0.15 -13.32 -1.73
N ALA A 44 -0.51 -14.05 -0.82
CA ALA A 44 -1.14 -13.48 0.37
C ALA A 44 -0.08 -12.77 1.24
N GLN A 45 1.02 -13.45 1.56
CA GLN A 45 2.12 -12.84 2.33
C GLN A 45 2.70 -11.60 1.68
N ARG A 46 2.86 -11.60 0.35
CA ARG A 46 3.40 -10.43 -0.36
C ARG A 46 2.45 -9.25 -0.35
N ARG A 47 1.13 -9.50 -0.44
CA ARG A 47 0.10 -8.46 -0.28
C ARG A 47 0.10 -7.88 1.14
N GLU A 48 0.21 -8.73 2.14
CA GLU A 48 0.33 -8.28 3.54
C GLU A 48 1.59 -7.44 3.77
N ALA A 49 2.73 -7.87 3.22
CA ALA A 49 3.99 -7.12 3.32
C ALA A 49 3.90 -5.76 2.62
N GLU A 50 3.23 -5.68 1.47
CA GLU A 50 2.96 -4.42 0.76
C GLU A 50 2.04 -3.49 1.55
N GLN A 51 0.95 -4.01 2.15
CA GLN A 51 0.10 -3.19 3.01
C GLN A 51 0.87 -2.66 4.21
N ARG A 52 1.67 -3.53 4.86
CA ARG A 52 2.57 -3.13 5.95
C ARG A 52 3.56 -2.06 5.48
N LEU A 53 4.04 -2.09 4.24
CA LEU A 53 4.95 -1.08 3.71
C LEU A 53 4.27 0.29 3.68
N LEU A 54 3.01 0.35 3.22
CA LEU A 54 2.23 1.58 3.20
C LEU A 54 1.94 2.11 4.61
N GLU A 55 1.58 1.23 5.54
CA GLU A 55 1.34 1.58 6.95
C GLU A 55 2.60 2.10 7.64
N VAL A 56 3.73 1.41 7.46
CA VAL A 56 5.02 1.81 8.01
C VAL A 56 5.48 3.13 7.38
N GLY A 57 5.37 3.28 6.06
CA GLY A 57 5.68 4.50 5.35
C GLY A 57 4.85 5.69 5.85
N ALA A 58 3.55 5.49 6.11
CA ALA A 58 2.68 6.49 6.71
C ALA A 58 3.12 6.86 8.14
N ALA A 59 3.52 5.88 8.96
CA ALA A 59 4.02 6.12 10.30
C ALA A 59 5.31 6.96 10.30
N TYR A 60 6.24 6.68 9.39
CA TYR A 60 7.45 7.50 9.22
C TYR A 60 7.13 8.91 8.73
N ARG A 61 6.24 9.05 7.74
CA ARG A 61 5.77 10.36 7.25
C ARG A 61 5.15 11.18 8.39
N GLN A 62 4.29 10.56 9.20
CA GLN A 62 3.69 11.21 10.35
C GLN A 62 4.73 11.59 11.42
N ALA A 63 5.71 10.73 11.68
CA ALA A 63 6.78 11.01 12.63
C ALA A 63 7.64 12.21 12.18
N ILE A 64 8.03 12.26 10.90
CA ILE A 64 8.78 13.38 10.33
C ILE A 64 7.94 14.67 10.38
N ALA A 65 6.65 14.61 10.02
CA ALA A 65 5.75 15.75 10.12
C ALA A 65 5.60 16.24 11.57
N SER A 66 5.49 15.32 12.53
CA SER A 66 5.43 15.62 13.96
C SER A 66 6.71 16.29 14.46
N TYR A 67 7.88 15.84 13.99
CA TYR A 67 9.19 16.44 14.30
C TYR A 67 9.35 17.85 13.70
N LEU A 68 8.84 18.09 12.49
CA LEU A 68 8.79 19.44 11.92
C LEU A 68 7.90 20.37 12.74
N ASN A 69 6.74 19.87 13.17
CA ASN A 69 5.77 20.64 13.95
C ASN A 69 6.20 20.88 15.40
N SER A 70 7.07 20.04 15.97
CA SER A 70 7.62 20.27 17.30
C SER A 70 8.71 21.34 17.31
N SER A 71 9.34 21.66 16.18
CA SER A 71 10.45 22.63 16.13
C SER A 71 10.07 24.01 16.70
N PRO A 72 10.73 24.50 17.78
CA PRO A 72 10.44 25.81 18.37
C PRO A 72 10.76 26.97 17.42
N ALA A 73 9.87 27.96 17.37
CA ALA A 73 10.00 29.30 16.77
C ALA A 73 10.84 29.41 15.47
N GLY A 74 10.16 29.29 14.33
CA GLY A 74 10.58 29.91 13.06
C GLY A 74 11.57 29.15 12.19
N ARG A 75 12.19 28.06 12.67
CA ARG A 75 13.10 27.22 11.85
C ARG A 75 12.66 25.76 11.85
N ARG A 76 11.78 25.42 10.91
CA ARG A 76 11.41 24.02 10.63
C ARG A 76 12.64 23.32 10.06
N SER A 77 13.18 22.37 10.81
CA SER A 77 14.33 21.57 10.38
C SER A 77 13.96 20.10 10.43
N TYR A 78 14.28 19.38 9.35
CA TYR A 78 14.16 17.93 9.27
C TYR A 78 15.13 17.24 10.24
N PRO A 79 14.84 15.99 10.64
CA PRO A 79 15.75 15.20 11.46
C PRO A 79 17.01 14.84 10.66
N ALA A 80 18.19 14.84 11.29
CA ALA A 80 19.43 14.47 10.61
C ALA A 80 19.55 12.96 10.37
N SER A 81 18.92 12.16 11.24
CA SER A 81 18.89 10.70 11.17
C SER A 81 17.52 10.16 11.60
N LEU A 82 17.17 8.94 11.18
CA LEU A 82 15.94 8.28 11.64
C LEU A 82 15.94 8.03 13.17
N ALA A 83 17.12 7.95 13.79
CA ALA A 83 17.25 7.78 15.24
C ALA A 83 16.69 8.99 16.03
N GLU A 84 16.75 10.20 15.45
CA GLU A 84 16.17 11.40 16.08
C GLU A 84 14.63 11.35 16.14
N LEU A 85 13.98 10.55 15.28
CA LEU A 85 12.53 10.33 15.37
C LEU A 85 12.16 9.52 16.63
N LEU A 86 13.06 8.68 17.13
CA LEU A 86 12.86 7.94 18.38
C LEU A 86 13.16 8.78 19.61
N LYS A 87 14.22 9.60 19.54
CA LYS A 87 14.64 10.46 20.65
C LYS A 87 15.08 11.80 20.09
N ASP A 88 14.19 12.77 20.18
CA ASP A 88 14.49 14.14 19.77
C ASP A 88 15.53 14.77 20.75
N PRO A 89 16.75 15.11 20.29
CA PRO A 89 17.78 15.71 21.13
C PRO A 89 17.49 17.18 21.48
N ARG A 90 16.51 17.82 20.82
CA ARG A 90 16.18 19.24 21.02
C ARG A 90 15.45 19.49 22.33
N TYR A 91 14.89 18.46 22.93
CA TYR A 91 14.20 18.55 24.20
C TYR A 91 15.01 17.91 25.33
N PRO A 92 15.06 18.52 26.52
CA PRO A 92 15.72 17.94 27.68
C PRO A 92 15.01 16.67 28.21
N GLY A 93 13.81 16.35 27.69
CA GLY A 93 13.08 15.11 27.95
C GLY A 93 12.97 14.21 26.71
N VAL A 94 12.63 12.93 26.91
CA VAL A 94 12.47 11.97 25.80
C VAL A 94 11.16 12.27 25.06
N ARG A 95 11.24 13.02 23.96
CA ARG A 95 10.12 13.18 23.02
C ARG A 95 10.28 12.17 21.88
N ARG A 96 9.32 11.25 21.78
CA ARG A 96 9.29 10.20 20.75
C ARG A 96 8.26 10.55 19.69
N HIS A 97 8.69 10.67 18.44
CA HIS A 97 7.80 10.86 17.29
C HIS A 97 7.45 9.54 16.60
N LEU A 98 8.31 8.53 16.79
CA LEU A 98 8.10 7.16 16.33
C LEU A 98 8.22 6.19 17.52
N ARG A 99 7.45 5.10 17.49
CA ARG A 99 7.47 4.09 18.58
C ARG A 99 8.74 3.25 18.56
N GLN A 100 9.16 2.85 17.36
CA GLN A 100 10.36 2.04 17.09
C GLN A 100 10.77 2.23 15.63
N LEU A 101 12.02 1.94 15.29
CA LEU A 101 12.46 1.83 13.91
C LEU A 101 11.84 0.56 13.31
N TYR A 102 10.81 0.73 12.50
CA TYR A 102 10.18 -0.38 11.80
C TYR A 102 11.10 -0.86 10.68
N PRO A 103 11.34 -2.18 10.56
CA PRO A 103 12.04 -2.73 9.42
C PRO A 103 11.18 -2.64 8.16
N ASP A 104 11.83 -2.61 7.01
CA ASP A 104 11.20 -2.72 5.71
C ASP A 104 10.56 -4.12 5.58
N PRO A 105 9.23 -4.23 5.46
CA PRO A 105 8.53 -5.51 5.41
C PRO A 105 8.80 -6.29 4.12
N ILE A 106 9.32 -5.64 3.07
CA ILE A 106 9.67 -6.31 1.81
C ILE A 106 11.08 -6.93 1.88
N THR A 107 12.06 -6.19 2.43
CA THR A 107 13.45 -6.69 2.55
C THR A 107 13.74 -7.42 3.86
N GLY A 108 12.90 -7.21 4.88
CA GLY A 108 13.11 -7.71 6.24
C GLY A 108 14.20 -6.98 7.02
N LYS A 109 14.81 -5.93 6.44
CA LYS A 109 15.94 -5.21 7.05
C LYS A 109 15.48 -3.92 7.72
N ALA A 110 16.20 -3.48 8.75
CA ALA A 110 16.00 -2.17 9.36
C ALA A 110 16.55 -1.00 8.53
N GLU A 111 17.13 -1.29 7.38
CA GLU A 111 17.75 -0.33 6.47
C GLU A 111 16.71 0.25 5.51
N TRP A 112 16.68 1.57 5.42
CA TRP A 112 15.80 2.32 4.53
C TRP A 112 16.62 3.23 3.62
N GLY A 113 16.14 3.43 2.40
CA GLY A 113 16.60 4.51 1.55
C GLY A 113 16.15 5.84 2.15
N LEU A 114 17.08 6.79 2.28
CA LEU A 114 16.83 8.09 2.91
C LEU A 114 16.73 9.17 1.84
N VAL A 115 15.72 10.02 1.96
CA VAL A 115 15.50 11.13 1.03
C VAL A 115 15.96 12.43 1.69
N PRO A 116 17.06 13.04 1.22
CA PRO A 116 17.56 14.28 1.80
C PRO A 116 16.62 15.44 1.47
N ALA A 117 16.40 16.33 2.45
CA ALA A 117 15.67 17.57 2.24
C ALA A 117 16.59 18.64 1.60
N PRO A 118 16.07 19.59 0.80
CA PRO A 118 16.87 20.68 0.23
C PRO A 118 17.58 21.57 1.26
N GLY A 119 17.05 21.64 2.49
CA GLY A 119 17.63 22.38 3.62
C GLY A 119 18.46 21.54 4.58
N GLY A 120 18.77 20.29 4.22
CA GLY A 120 19.45 19.32 5.08
C GLY A 120 18.49 18.48 5.93
N GLY A 121 18.99 17.34 6.40
CA GLY A 121 18.19 16.32 7.09
C GLY A 121 17.40 15.43 6.13
N ILE A 122 16.54 14.59 6.69
CA ILE A 122 15.79 13.55 6.00
C ILE A 122 14.32 13.96 5.93
N MET A 123 13.80 14.17 4.72
CA MET A 123 12.38 14.51 4.49
C MET A 123 11.50 13.29 4.23
N GLY A 124 12.10 12.13 3.98
CA GLY A 124 11.35 10.94 3.64
C GLY A 124 12.21 9.69 3.59
N ILE A 125 11.53 8.57 3.36
CA ILE A 125 12.14 7.27 3.22
C ILE A 125 11.56 6.53 2.01
N HIS A 126 12.30 5.54 1.50
CA HIS A 126 11.81 4.59 0.51
C HIS A 126 12.41 3.20 0.77
N SER A 127 11.73 2.15 0.31
CA SER A 127 12.28 0.79 0.38
C SER A 127 13.52 0.67 -0.51
N LEU A 128 14.46 -0.19 -0.13
CA LEU A 128 15.62 -0.55 -0.95
C LEU A 128 15.33 -1.73 -1.89
N SER A 129 14.10 -2.26 -1.89
CA SER A 129 13.73 -3.41 -2.70
C SER A 129 13.36 -3.01 -4.12
N ASP A 130 14.01 -3.66 -5.09
CA ASP A 130 13.63 -3.58 -6.51
C ASP A 130 12.53 -4.57 -6.90
N ALA A 131 11.93 -5.28 -5.93
CA ALA A 131 10.81 -6.17 -6.20
C ALA A 131 9.64 -5.39 -6.80
N ARG A 132 8.89 -6.05 -7.70
CA ARG A 132 7.73 -5.41 -8.33
C ARG A 132 6.65 -5.09 -7.30
N ALA A 133 5.94 -3.99 -7.46
CA ALA A 133 4.73 -3.72 -6.70
C ALA A 133 3.56 -4.58 -7.20
N ILE A 134 2.64 -4.93 -6.30
CA ILE A 134 1.36 -5.57 -6.65
C ILE A 134 0.33 -4.47 -6.91
N LYS A 135 0.26 -3.45 -6.03
CA LYS A 135 -0.60 -2.29 -6.22
C LYS A 135 0.05 -1.29 -7.17
N ILE A 136 -0.69 -0.88 -8.21
CA ILE A 136 -0.22 0.08 -9.22
C ILE A 136 -1.15 1.30 -9.36
N ALA A 137 -2.35 1.22 -8.79
CA ALA A 137 -3.40 2.24 -8.90
C ALA A 137 -4.26 2.27 -7.63
N GLU A 138 -5.16 3.25 -7.54
CA GLU A 138 -6.12 3.41 -6.44
C GLU A 138 -5.42 3.58 -5.09
N PHE A 139 -4.38 4.42 -5.09
CA PHE A 139 -3.74 4.86 -3.87
C PHE A 139 -4.56 5.96 -3.19
N GLU A 140 -4.39 6.09 -1.88
CA GLU A 140 -4.91 7.23 -1.13
C GLU A 140 -4.23 8.52 -1.62
N VAL A 141 -4.87 9.67 -1.35
CA VAL A 141 -4.41 10.98 -1.83
C VAL A 141 -2.97 11.26 -1.42
N GLU A 142 -2.55 10.84 -0.23
CA GLU A 142 -1.20 11.02 0.29
C GLU A 142 -0.16 10.16 -0.43
N ASN A 143 -0.58 9.12 -1.15
CA ASN A 143 0.24 8.13 -1.83
C ASN A 143 0.03 8.13 -3.35
N GLN A 144 -0.69 9.12 -3.89
CA GLN A 144 -1.02 9.20 -5.31
C GLN A 144 0.23 9.27 -6.22
N LEU A 145 1.36 9.76 -5.69
CA LEU A 145 2.65 9.77 -6.38
C LEU A 145 3.21 8.37 -6.69
N PHE A 146 2.62 7.31 -6.13
CA PHE A 146 3.00 5.92 -6.36
C PHE A 146 2.23 5.28 -7.53
N GLU A 147 1.23 5.97 -8.09
CA GLU A 147 0.48 5.46 -9.24
C GLU A 147 1.40 5.20 -10.44
N GLY A 148 1.24 4.02 -11.04
CA GLY A 148 2.05 3.57 -12.17
C GLY A 148 3.49 3.16 -11.81
N LYS A 149 3.90 3.22 -10.53
CA LYS A 149 5.21 2.76 -10.10
C LYS A 149 5.25 1.24 -10.00
N GLU A 150 6.16 0.63 -10.76
CA GLU A 150 6.27 -0.82 -10.82
C GLU A 150 7.15 -1.41 -9.71
N ARG A 151 7.94 -0.61 -8.99
CA ARG A 151 8.89 -1.08 -7.97
C ARG A 151 8.70 -0.39 -6.62
N TYR A 152 8.96 -1.12 -5.55
CA TYR A 152 8.91 -0.57 -4.18
C TYR A 152 9.98 0.49 -3.92
N SER A 153 11.12 0.42 -4.61
CA SER A 153 12.18 1.44 -4.55
C SER A 153 11.73 2.81 -5.08
N GLU A 154 10.68 2.85 -5.91
CA GLU A 154 10.10 4.09 -6.42
C GLU A 154 9.01 4.68 -5.51
N TRP A 155 8.60 3.95 -4.46
CA TRP A 155 7.60 4.42 -3.50
C TRP A 155 8.27 5.27 -2.43
N VAL A 156 8.29 6.57 -2.67
CA VAL A 156 8.99 7.53 -1.83
C VAL A 156 8.04 8.23 -0.86
N PHE A 157 8.10 7.87 0.41
CA PHE A 157 7.29 8.46 1.47
C PHE A 157 7.92 9.76 1.96
N VAL A 158 7.53 10.89 1.37
CA VAL A 158 8.08 12.22 1.71
C VAL A 158 7.09 13.11 2.45
N VAL A 159 7.61 13.94 3.36
CA VAL A 159 6.91 15.09 3.92
C VAL A 159 7.41 16.34 3.21
N GLN A 160 6.69 16.75 2.17
CA GLN A 160 6.97 18.04 1.55
C GLN A 160 6.43 19.15 2.45
N PRO A 161 7.21 20.21 2.74
CA PRO A 161 6.61 21.40 3.31
C PRO A 161 5.72 21.96 2.20
N VAL A 162 4.40 22.00 2.40
CA VAL A 162 3.47 22.65 1.46
C VAL A 162 4.00 24.06 1.22
N THR A 163 4.70 24.22 0.11
CA THR A 163 5.02 25.50 -0.48
C THR A 163 4.00 25.60 -1.60
N PRO A 164 2.92 26.37 -1.43
CA PRO A 164 1.93 26.54 -2.49
C PRO A 164 2.65 27.10 -3.71
N GLY A 165 2.81 26.29 -4.78
CA GLY A 165 3.29 26.78 -6.07
C GLY A 165 4.47 26.06 -6.73
N LYS A 166 4.81 24.79 -6.44
CA LYS A 166 5.81 24.07 -7.27
C LYS A 166 5.61 22.56 -7.39
N SER A 167 4.40 22.15 -7.76
CA SER A 167 4.09 20.81 -8.26
C SER A 167 3.71 20.89 -9.75
N ALA A 168 4.63 21.41 -10.57
CA ALA A 168 4.52 21.40 -12.04
C ALA A 168 5.90 21.68 -12.68
N ALA A 169 6.88 20.79 -12.50
CA ALA A 169 8.16 20.91 -13.23
C ALA A 169 8.90 19.59 -13.51
N PHE A 170 8.35 18.44 -13.10
CA PHE A 170 8.90 17.14 -13.46
C PHE A 170 7.83 16.29 -14.17
N ALA A 171 7.35 16.82 -15.30
CA ALA A 171 6.70 16.01 -16.34
C ALA A 171 7.45 16.28 -17.65
N GLY A 172 8.25 15.30 -18.09
CA GLY A 172 8.70 15.15 -19.48
C GLY A 172 9.85 16.05 -19.96
N GLN A 173 11.08 15.69 -19.65
CA GLN A 173 12.20 15.93 -20.58
C GLN A 173 12.17 14.83 -21.64
N SER A 174 11.77 15.17 -22.87
CA SER A 174 12.10 14.42 -24.08
C SER A 174 13.21 15.17 -24.81
N PRO A 175 14.37 14.55 -25.09
CA PRO A 175 15.44 15.20 -25.83
C PRO A 175 15.21 15.04 -27.34
N GLY A 176 15.21 16.13 -28.09
CA GLY A 176 15.06 16.07 -29.54
C GLY A 176 15.08 17.42 -30.25
N ALA A 177 16.29 17.83 -30.66
CA ALA A 177 16.64 18.57 -31.87
C ALA A 177 15.80 19.78 -32.34
N ASN A 178 16.50 20.92 -32.45
CA ASN A 178 16.24 22.03 -33.37
C ASN A 178 15.63 21.59 -34.73
N ALA A 179 14.48 22.16 -35.08
CA ALA A 179 14.15 22.51 -36.48
C ALA A 179 12.98 23.49 -36.55
N THR A 180 13.29 24.72 -36.96
CA THR A 180 12.36 25.72 -37.45
C THR A 180 11.54 25.18 -38.63
N ARG A 181 10.20 25.23 -38.56
CA ARG A 181 9.34 25.27 -39.75
C ARG A 181 8.13 26.19 -39.51
N PRO A 182 7.87 27.17 -40.39
CA PRO A 182 6.67 27.98 -40.32
C PRO A 182 5.47 27.18 -40.83
N ILE A 183 4.38 27.17 -40.08
CA ILE A 183 3.12 26.51 -40.45
C ILE A 183 2.25 27.52 -41.21
N PRO A 184 1.72 27.20 -42.40
CA PRO A 184 0.78 28.08 -43.09
C PRO A 184 -0.61 28.03 -42.42
N ASN A 185 -1.21 29.21 -42.27
CA ASN A 185 -2.51 29.43 -41.62
C ASN A 185 -3.66 28.84 -42.46
N ILE A 186 -4.28 27.76 -41.98
CA ILE A 186 -5.52 27.23 -42.55
C ILE A 186 -6.71 27.85 -41.81
N THR A 187 -7.41 28.74 -42.50
CA THR A 187 -8.68 29.34 -42.06
C THR A 187 -9.81 28.32 -42.22
N PHE A 188 -10.48 27.96 -41.12
CA PHE A 188 -11.75 27.22 -41.18
C PHE A 188 -12.93 28.21 -41.29
N PRO A 189 -13.90 28.00 -42.20
CA PRO A 189 -15.11 28.82 -42.27
C PRO A 189 -16.03 28.53 -41.08
N GLN A 190 -16.46 29.59 -40.40
CA GLN A 190 -17.34 29.53 -39.23
C GLN A 190 -18.80 29.41 -39.69
N ILE A 191 -19.50 28.36 -39.26
CA ILE A 191 -20.93 28.15 -39.55
C ILE A 191 -21.75 28.90 -38.47
N PRO A 192 -22.67 29.82 -38.82
CA PRO A 192 -23.44 30.56 -37.83
C PRO A 192 -24.55 29.74 -37.17
N GLY A 193 -24.53 29.67 -35.83
CA GLY A 193 -25.69 29.75 -34.94
C GLY A 193 -26.78 28.67 -35.02
N LEU A 194 -26.70 27.67 -34.13
CA LEU A 194 -27.87 26.83 -33.77
C LEU A 194 -28.01 26.56 -32.25
N PHE A 195 -27.30 27.30 -31.40
CA PHE A 195 -27.45 27.20 -29.94
C PHE A 195 -27.81 28.57 -29.37
N PRO A 196 -29.02 28.77 -28.82
CA PRO A 196 -29.32 29.97 -28.05
C PRO A 196 -28.49 29.99 -26.75
N PRO A 197 -28.10 31.17 -26.25
CA PRO A 197 -27.44 31.30 -24.96
C PRO A 197 -28.38 30.86 -23.84
N GLN A 198 -27.98 29.86 -23.06
CA GLN A 198 -28.68 29.51 -21.82
C GLN A 198 -28.38 30.59 -20.77
N ASN A 199 -29.34 31.49 -20.56
CA ASN A 199 -29.38 32.34 -19.38
C ASN A 199 -29.65 31.46 -18.15
N PRO A 200 -28.88 31.55 -17.05
CA PRO A 200 -29.25 30.88 -15.81
C PRO A 200 -30.55 31.49 -15.26
N ALA A 201 -31.53 30.65 -14.94
CA ALA A 201 -32.79 31.06 -14.34
C ALA A 201 -32.56 31.67 -12.93
N PRO A 202 -33.37 32.67 -12.52
CA PRO A 202 -33.35 33.17 -11.15
C PRO A 202 -33.86 32.09 -10.17
N VAL A 203 -33.07 31.86 -9.13
CA VAL A 203 -33.41 31.02 -7.98
C VAL A 203 -34.65 31.62 -7.28
N PRO A 204 -35.73 30.86 -7.03
CA PRO A 204 -36.82 31.34 -6.20
C PRO A 204 -36.36 31.47 -4.74
N ALA A 205 -36.70 32.60 -4.13
CA ALA A 205 -36.40 32.95 -2.75
C ALA A 205 -36.86 31.88 -1.76
N GLN A 206 -35.97 31.46 -0.86
CA GLN A 206 -36.30 30.70 0.34
C GLN A 206 -37.17 31.57 1.26
N ALA A 207 -38.38 31.09 1.57
CA ALA A 207 -39.22 31.65 2.60
C ALA A 207 -38.65 31.31 4.01
N PRO A 208 -38.75 32.21 5.00
CA PRO A 208 -38.25 31.98 6.34
C PRO A 208 -39.08 30.92 7.07
N ALA A 209 -38.36 29.99 7.73
CA ALA A 209 -38.94 28.98 8.60
C ALA A 209 -39.73 29.62 9.77
N PRO A 210 -40.93 29.15 10.10
CA PRO A 210 -41.59 29.55 11.34
C PRO A 210 -40.91 28.90 12.53
N THR A 211 -40.31 29.74 13.38
CA THR A 211 -39.90 29.45 14.76
C THR A 211 -41.07 28.85 15.54
N LEU A 212 -41.00 27.56 15.84
CA LEU A 212 -41.86 26.93 16.84
C LEU A 212 -41.32 27.29 18.24
N PHE A 213 -42.04 28.17 18.92
CA PHE A 213 -41.86 28.46 20.34
C PHE A 213 -42.22 27.22 21.18
N PRO A 214 -41.43 26.85 22.20
CA PRO A 214 -41.92 25.97 23.25
C PRO A 214 -42.83 26.78 24.20
N THR A 215 -44.10 26.40 24.23
CA THR A 215 -45.07 26.84 25.26
C THR A 215 -44.65 26.29 26.62
N VAL A 216 -44.38 27.21 27.55
CA VAL A 216 -44.35 26.96 29.00
C VAL A 216 -45.80 26.74 29.47
N PRO A 217 -46.14 25.62 30.12
CA PRO A 217 -47.33 25.54 30.95
C PRO A 217 -47.00 26.01 32.37
N GLN A 218 -47.69 27.06 32.80
CA GLN A 218 -47.94 27.40 34.20
C GLN A 218 -48.57 26.20 34.93
N GLN A 219 -47.96 25.78 36.04
CA GLN A 219 -48.55 25.34 37.32
C GLN A 219 -47.41 25.13 38.33
#